data_AF-A0A9E5LPW7-F1
#
_entry.id   AF-A0A9E5LPW7-F1
#
_cell.length_a   1.000
_cell.length_b   1.000
_cell.length_c   1.000
_cell.angle_alpha   90.00
_cell.angle_beta   90.00
_cell.angle_gamma   90.00
#
_symmetry.space_group_name_H-M   'P 1'
#
loop_
_entity.id
_entity.type
_entity.pdbx_description
1 polymer ?
#
loop_
_entity_poly.entity_id
_entity_poly.type
_entity_poly.pdbx_seq_one_letter_code
_entity_poly.pdbx_strand_id
1 'polypeptide(L)'
;MDGTPRDNDISKIVEADRAHIWHHLIQHKPFETNEPRIIVEGKDMRVWDQNGKEHIDGVSGGVWTVNVGYGRERIANAVRDQLLKLNYFAGAAGSVPGSIFAEKLIEKMPGLSRVYYCNSGSEANEKAFKMIRQIAHKRYGGKKNKILYRDRDYHGTTISTLSAGGQDERNAQYGPYTPGFIRVPHCLEYRAQWGLSGEEYGQRAADAIEEIILAEGPDTVGGLCLEPVTAGGGVITPPP
;
A
#
# COMPACT_ATOMS: atom_id res chain seq x y z
N MET A 1 5.31 16.44 35.35
CA MET A 1 6.28 15.59 34.64
C MET A 1 6.03 15.87 33.17
N ASP A 2 6.98 16.50 32.49
CA ASP A 2 6.84 17.01 31.11
C ASP A 2 6.81 15.91 30.03
N GLY A 3 6.94 14.63 30.43
CA GLY A 3 6.71 13.48 29.55
C GLY A 3 7.80 13.25 28.50
N THR A 4 8.78 14.13 28.42
CA THR A 4 9.96 14.01 27.55
C THR A 4 10.89 12.96 28.13
N PRO A 5 11.08 11.79 27.48
CA PRO A 5 12.15 10.87 27.84
C PRO A 5 13.46 11.63 27.73
N ARG A 6 14.28 11.64 28.78
CA ARG A 6 15.65 12.17 28.66
C ARG A 6 16.41 11.18 27.76
N ASP A 7 17.04 11.70 26.72
CA ASP A 7 17.62 11.01 25.55
C ASP A 7 18.60 9.83 25.81
N ASN A 8 18.85 9.42 27.06
CA ASN A 8 19.96 8.53 27.42
C ASN A 8 19.57 7.20 28.08
N ASP A 9 18.30 6.84 28.21
CA ASP A 9 17.89 5.53 28.76
C ASP A 9 17.09 4.70 27.73
N ILE A 10 17.83 4.09 26.80
CA ILE A 10 17.27 3.22 25.77
C ILE A 10 16.51 2.04 26.37
N SER A 11 16.94 1.52 27.53
CA SER A 11 16.28 0.36 28.15
C SER A 11 14.83 0.66 28.54
N LYS A 12 14.58 1.85 29.11
CA LYS A 12 13.23 2.32 29.41
C LYS A 12 12.36 2.49 28.17
N ILE A 13 12.92 2.92 27.03
CA ILE A 13 12.17 3.03 25.76
C ILE A 13 11.80 1.63 25.25
N VAL A 14 12.73 0.67 25.32
CA VAL A 14 12.48 -0.73 24.95
C VAL A 14 11.39 -1.36 25.82
N GLU A 15 11.41 -1.11 27.13
CA GLU A 15 10.36 -1.58 28.05
C GLU A 15 9.00 -0.94 27.75
N ALA A 16 8.97 0.37 27.49
CA ALA A 16 7.74 1.08 27.15
C ALA A 16 7.14 0.59 25.81
N ASP A 17 7.98 0.38 24.79
CA ASP A 17 7.56 -0.19 23.51
C ASP A 17 6.93 -1.57 23.72
N ARG A 18 7.65 -2.47 24.40
CA ARG A 18 7.18 -3.84 24.70
C ARG A 18 5.85 -3.83 25.45
N ALA A 19 5.68 -2.92 26.41
CA ALA A 19 4.50 -2.88 27.26
C ALA A 19 3.28 -2.22 26.61
N HIS A 20 3.49 -1.32 25.63
CA HIS A 20 2.44 -0.39 25.21
C HIS A 20 2.22 -0.28 23.69
N ILE A 21 3.12 -0.79 22.85
CA ILE A 21 3.01 -0.65 21.39
C ILE A 21 2.49 -1.94 20.74
N TRP A 22 1.36 -1.84 20.06
CA TRP A 22 0.89 -2.87 19.15
C TRP A 22 1.51 -2.69 17.76
N HIS A 23 2.69 -3.27 17.58
CA HIS A 23 3.37 -3.33 16.28
C HIS A 23 2.53 -3.94 15.15
N HIS A 24 2.64 -3.34 13.97
CA HIS A 24 1.93 -3.78 12.78
C HIS A 24 2.59 -5.04 12.18
N LEU A 25 1.78 -6.07 11.86
CA LEU A 25 2.18 -7.28 11.13
C LEU A 25 3.35 -8.08 11.74
N ILE A 26 3.40 -8.16 13.07
CA ILE A 26 4.37 -8.99 13.79
C ILE A 26 3.67 -9.83 14.86
N GLN A 27 4.23 -10.99 15.17
CA GLN A 27 3.81 -11.79 16.31
C GLN A 27 4.49 -11.24 17.57
N HIS A 28 3.72 -10.83 18.59
CA HIS A 28 4.27 -10.19 19.79
C HIS A 28 4.77 -11.16 20.86
N LYS A 29 4.39 -12.43 20.81
CA LYS A 29 4.83 -13.44 21.80
C LYS A 29 6.36 -13.48 22.01
N PRO A 30 7.23 -13.41 20.99
CA PRO A 30 8.67 -13.31 21.17
C PRO A 30 9.14 -12.12 22.00
N PHE A 31 8.37 -11.02 22.09
CA PHE A 31 8.71 -9.84 22.89
C PHE A 31 8.50 -10.04 24.40
N GLU A 32 7.87 -11.14 24.82
CA GLU A 32 7.81 -11.50 26.24
C GLU A 32 9.20 -11.77 26.82
N THR A 33 10.13 -12.28 25.99
CA THR A 33 11.49 -12.65 26.42
C THR A 33 12.60 -11.94 25.66
N ASN A 34 12.30 -11.35 24.49
CA ASN A 34 13.28 -10.61 23.68
C ASN A 34 12.92 -9.13 23.59
N GLU A 35 13.89 -8.32 23.18
CA GLU A 35 13.67 -6.90 22.94
C GLU A 35 13.07 -6.64 21.55
N PRO A 36 12.07 -5.75 21.43
CA PRO A 36 11.71 -5.17 20.15
C PRO A 36 12.93 -4.42 19.55
N ARG A 37 13.09 -4.47 18.23
CA ARG A 37 14.09 -3.67 17.54
C ARG A 37 13.58 -2.24 17.41
N ILE A 38 14.37 -1.29 17.86
CA ILE A 38 14.06 0.14 17.78
C ILE A 38 15.07 0.80 16.86
N ILE A 39 14.60 1.38 15.77
CA ILE A 39 15.43 2.18 14.86
C ILE A 39 15.45 3.62 15.38
N VAL A 40 16.64 4.13 15.69
CA VAL A 40 16.81 5.42 16.38
C VAL A 40 17.32 6.53 15.45
N GLU A 41 18.02 6.19 14.38
CA GLU A 41 18.55 7.15 13.42
C GLU A 41 18.50 6.60 11.99
N GLY A 42 18.34 7.48 11.01
CA GLY A 42 18.48 7.17 9.60
C GLY A 42 19.18 8.28 8.84
N LYS A 43 20.10 7.90 7.94
CA LYS A 43 20.83 8.81 7.06
C LYS A 43 21.08 8.15 5.70
N ASP A 44 20.64 8.82 4.63
CA ASP A 44 20.72 8.32 3.25
C ASP A 44 20.10 6.93 3.11
N MET A 45 20.89 5.87 2.94
CA MET A 45 20.42 4.48 2.82
C MET A 45 20.67 3.63 4.07
N ARG A 46 21.07 4.25 5.18
CA ARG A 46 21.49 3.57 6.41
C ARG A 46 20.57 3.93 7.56
N VAL A 47 20.41 2.98 8.48
CA VAL A 47 19.69 3.14 9.73
C VAL A 47 20.49 2.56 10.89
N TRP A 48 20.32 3.11 12.09
CA TRP A 48 20.96 2.63 13.32
C TRP A 48 19.88 2.15 14.28
N ASP A 49 20.12 0.99 14.90
CA ASP A 49 19.25 0.48 15.95
C ASP A 49 19.68 0.98 17.34
N GLN A 50 18.89 0.63 18.35
CA GLN A 50 19.08 1.08 19.72
C GLN A 50 20.40 0.64 20.37
N ASN A 51 21.08 -0.34 19.79
CA ASN A 51 22.38 -0.83 20.25
C ASN A 51 23.55 -0.14 19.51
N GLY A 52 23.25 0.90 18.71
CA GLY A 52 24.22 1.61 17.89
C GLY A 52 24.67 0.83 16.66
N LYS A 53 24.02 -0.29 16.33
CA LYS A 53 24.39 -1.07 15.16
C LYS A 53 23.81 -0.43 13.91
N GLU A 54 24.70 -0.18 12.95
CA GLU A 54 24.35 0.30 11.62
C GLU A 54 23.86 -0.82 10.72
N HIS A 55 22.84 -0.53 9.91
CA HIS A 55 22.28 -1.40 8.89
C HIS A 55 22.15 -0.64 7.57
N ILE A 56 22.38 -1.34 6.46
CA ILE A 56 21.93 -0.87 5.14
C ILE A 56 20.44 -1.22 5.02
N ASP A 57 19.62 -0.23 4.73
CA ASP A 57 18.20 -0.45 4.44
C ASP A 57 18.01 -0.75 2.94
N GLY A 58 18.03 -2.04 2.61
CA GLY A 58 17.82 -2.54 1.25
C GLY A 58 16.35 -2.56 0.79
N VAL A 59 15.40 -2.13 1.64
CA VAL A 59 13.94 -2.23 1.38
C VAL A 59 13.20 -0.91 1.61
N SER A 60 13.93 0.19 1.79
CA SER A 60 13.40 1.57 1.80
C SER A 60 12.26 1.81 2.79
N GLY A 61 12.58 1.84 4.08
CA GLY A 61 11.62 2.00 5.18
C GLY A 61 11.07 0.69 5.71
N GLY A 62 11.65 -0.46 5.31
CA GLY A 62 11.05 -1.77 5.55
C GLY A 62 9.84 -2.08 4.65
N VAL A 63 9.28 -1.07 3.97
CA VAL A 63 8.02 -1.13 3.22
C VAL A 63 8.00 -0.25 1.96
N TRP A 64 9.12 -0.11 1.25
CA TRP A 64 9.17 0.47 -0.12
C TRP A 64 8.79 1.96 -0.27
N THR A 65 9.06 2.81 0.73
CA THR A 65 8.53 4.20 0.78
C THR A 65 9.57 5.30 0.91
N VAL A 66 10.77 5.03 1.44
CA VAL A 66 11.81 6.06 1.70
C VAL A 66 12.70 6.27 0.46
N ASN A 67 12.08 6.59 -0.68
CA ASN A 67 12.73 6.56 -2.00
C ASN A 67 13.89 7.56 -2.15
N VAL A 68 13.84 8.68 -1.44
CA VAL A 68 14.89 9.72 -1.49
C VAL A 68 15.91 9.57 -0.36
N GLY A 69 15.83 8.50 0.44
CA GLY A 69 16.70 8.27 1.60
C GLY A 69 16.32 9.09 2.84
N TYR A 70 16.92 8.70 3.97
CA TYR A 70 16.67 9.29 5.28
C TYR A 70 17.42 10.61 5.51
N GLY A 71 16.95 11.42 6.47
CA GLY A 71 17.64 12.62 6.92
C GLY A 71 17.55 13.83 5.99
N ARG A 72 16.49 13.94 5.17
CA ARG A 72 16.35 15.03 4.19
C ARG A 72 15.84 16.33 4.83
N GLU A 73 16.76 17.15 5.34
CA GLU A 73 16.47 18.46 5.92
C GLU A 73 15.61 19.35 5.03
N ARG A 74 15.84 19.33 3.71
CA ARG A 74 15.01 20.08 2.74
C ARG A 74 13.52 19.75 2.86
N ILE A 75 13.18 18.47 3.06
CA ILE A 75 11.78 18.03 3.22
C ILE A 75 11.28 18.44 4.60
N ALA A 76 12.07 18.21 5.66
CA ALA A 76 11.70 18.56 7.03
C ALA A 76 11.41 20.06 7.17
N ASN A 77 12.25 20.92 6.60
CA ASN A 77 12.07 22.37 6.61
C ASN A 77 10.80 22.78 5.85
N ALA A 78 10.52 22.19 4.69
CA ALA A 78 9.30 22.49 3.94
C ALA A 78 8.02 22.11 4.71
N VAL A 79 8.03 20.98 5.42
CA VAL A 79 6.93 20.56 6.30
C VAL A 79 6.78 21.52 7.48
N ARG A 80 7.88 21.82 8.20
CA ARG A 80 7.90 22.77 9.33
C ARG A 80 7.29 24.11 8.93
N ASP A 81 7.75 24.68 7.82
CA ASP A 81 7.31 26.01 7.37
C ASP A 81 5.82 26.01 7.02
N GLN A 82 5.33 24.93 6.39
CA GLN A 82 3.89 24.79 6.11
C GLN A 82 3.07 24.59 7.39
N LEU A 83 3.55 23.82 8.37
CA LEU A 83 2.87 23.62 9.66
C LEU A 83 2.72 24.93 10.44
N LEU A 84 3.76 25.78 10.45
CA LEU A 84 3.70 27.10 11.08
C LEU A 84 2.73 28.05 10.37
N LYS A 85 2.65 27.95 9.04
CA LYS A 85 1.77 28.81 8.23
C LYS A 85 0.31 28.39 8.31
N LEU A 86 0.03 27.11 8.11
CA LEU A 86 -1.28 26.49 8.22
C LEU A 86 -1.10 24.97 8.27
N ASN A 87 -1.19 24.41 9.47
CA ASN A 87 -1.04 22.97 9.72
C ASN A 87 -2.23 22.16 9.17
N TYR A 88 -3.45 22.69 9.25
CA TYR A 88 -4.63 21.97 8.77
C TYR A 88 -5.82 22.90 8.49
N PHE A 89 -6.51 22.62 7.40
CA PHE A 89 -7.91 22.99 7.18
C PHE A 89 -8.58 21.86 6.40
N ALA A 90 -9.88 21.66 6.58
CA ALA A 90 -10.59 20.54 5.97
C ALA A 90 -10.48 20.56 4.44
N GLY A 91 -10.25 19.39 3.82
CA GLY A 91 -10.12 19.20 2.37
C GLY A 91 -11.38 19.48 1.54
N ALA A 92 -12.43 20.01 2.16
CA ALA A 92 -13.55 20.64 1.46
C ALA A 92 -13.14 22.01 0.85
N ALA A 93 -12.08 22.63 1.38
CA ALA A 93 -11.44 23.80 0.77
C ALA A 93 -10.11 23.42 0.10
N GLY A 94 -9.65 24.26 -0.82
CA GLY A 94 -8.34 24.09 -1.47
C GLY A 94 -7.17 24.51 -0.58
N SER A 95 -5.97 24.04 -0.92
CA SER A 95 -4.72 24.47 -0.28
C SER A 95 -3.65 24.80 -1.32
N VAL A 96 -2.80 25.79 -1.04
CA VAL A 96 -1.72 26.19 -1.96
C VAL A 96 -0.76 25.01 -2.25
N PRO A 97 -0.27 24.25 -1.25
CA PRO A 97 0.58 23.09 -1.52
C PRO A 97 -0.15 21.99 -2.30
N GLY A 98 -1.44 21.76 -2.00
CA GLY A 98 -2.26 20.78 -2.71
C GLY A 98 -2.41 21.13 -4.19
N SER A 99 -2.76 22.39 -4.52
CA SER A 99 -2.88 22.83 -5.91
C SER A 99 -1.57 22.70 -6.69
N ILE A 100 -0.45 23.16 -6.13
CA ILE A 100 0.87 23.08 -6.78
C ILE A 100 1.31 21.62 -6.98
N PHE A 101 1.08 20.76 -5.98
CA PHE A 101 1.42 19.34 -6.10
C PHE A 101 0.56 18.64 -7.15
N ALA A 102 -0.75 18.90 -7.18
CA ALA A 102 -1.66 18.30 -8.15
C ALA A 102 -1.23 18.64 -9.59
N GLU A 103 -0.91 19.91 -9.87
CA GLU A 103 -0.41 20.36 -11.16
C GLU A 103 0.85 19.58 -11.58
N LYS A 104 1.89 19.61 -10.74
CA LYS A 104 3.16 18.91 -11.00
C LYS A 104 3.01 17.40 -11.15
N LEU A 105 2.08 16.79 -10.42
CA LEU A 105 1.83 15.36 -10.53
C LEU A 105 1.15 15.01 -11.86
N ILE A 106 0.13 15.77 -12.25
CA ILE A 106 -0.60 15.52 -13.50
C ILE A 106 0.28 15.75 -14.72
N GLU A 107 1.21 16.71 -14.70
CA GLU A 107 2.23 16.88 -15.75
C GLU A 107 3.05 15.62 -16.02
N LYS A 108 3.20 14.75 -15.03
CA LYS A 108 3.96 13.49 -15.12
C LYS A 108 3.08 12.27 -15.41
N MET A 109 1.76 12.43 -15.44
CA MET A 109 0.79 11.33 -15.53
C MET A 109 -0.12 11.51 -16.76
N PRO A 110 0.41 11.35 -17.98
CA PRO A 110 -0.37 11.51 -19.20
C PRO A 110 -1.58 10.56 -19.20
N GLY A 111 -2.75 11.10 -19.57
CA GLY A 111 -4.04 10.38 -19.52
C GLY A 111 -4.84 10.59 -18.24
N LEU A 112 -4.25 11.15 -17.18
CA LEU A 112 -4.95 11.55 -15.95
C LEU A 112 -5.18 13.06 -15.90
N SER A 113 -6.19 13.51 -15.15
CA SER A 113 -6.59 14.93 -15.13
C SER A 113 -6.89 15.51 -13.74
N ARG A 114 -7.03 14.67 -12.70
CA ARG A 114 -7.41 15.08 -11.34
C ARG A 114 -6.73 14.18 -10.31
N VAL A 115 -6.46 14.76 -9.14
CA VAL A 115 -5.85 14.07 -7.99
C VAL A 115 -6.84 14.07 -6.83
N TYR A 116 -6.98 12.94 -6.15
CA TYR A 116 -7.67 12.83 -4.87
C TYR A 116 -6.66 12.43 -3.80
N TYR A 117 -6.59 13.19 -2.72
CA TYR A 117 -5.63 12.96 -1.63
C TYR A 117 -6.20 12.04 -0.56
N CYS A 118 -5.34 11.20 -0.02
CA CYS A 118 -5.59 10.29 1.09
C CYS A 118 -4.28 10.05 1.84
N ASN A 119 -4.36 9.38 3.00
CA ASN A 119 -3.22 9.22 3.90
C ASN A 119 -2.53 7.86 3.74
N SER A 120 -3.09 6.94 2.94
CA SER A 120 -2.53 5.61 2.72
C SER A 120 -2.93 5.04 1.36
N GLY A 121 -2.19 4.03 0.89
CA GLY A 121 -2.57 3.24 -0.27
C GLY A 121 -3.90 2.51 -0.08
N SER A 122 -4.21 2.06 1.15
CA SER A 122 -5.50 1.44 1.48
C SER A 122 -6.66 2.42 1.25
N GLU A 123 -6.55 3.65 1.74
CA GLU A 123 -7.57 4.70 1.52
C GLU A 123 -7.70 5.08 0.04
N ALA A 124 -6.59 5.07 -0.72
CA ALA A 124 -6.61 5.32 -2.15
C ALA A 124 -7.43 4.25 -2.90
N ASN A 125 -7.23 2.97 -2.58
CA ASN A 125 -7.97 1.87 -3.17
C ASN A 125 -9.44 1.88 -2.74
N GLU A 126 -9.75 2.13 -1.47
CA GLU A 126 -11.13 2.35 -1.00
C GLU A 126 -11.82 3.46 -1.82
N LYS A 127 -11.12 4.56 -2.09
CA LYS A 127 -11.65 5.64 -2.94
C LYS A 127 -11.89 5.17 -4.38
N ALA A 128 -10.93 4.47 -4.97
CA ALA A 128 -11.04 3.95 -6.33
C ALA A 128 -12.24 2.99 -6.46
N PHE A 129 -12.40 2.06 -5.51
CA PHE A 129 -13.54 1.13 -5.47
C PHE A 129 -14.88 1.86 -5.35
N LYS A 130 -14.95 2.89 -4.51
CA LYS A 130 -16.14 3.75 -4.41
C LYS A 130 -16.42 4.50 -5.70
N MET A 131 -15.40 4.97 -6.41
CA MET A 131 -15.57 5.65 -7.71
C MET A 131 -16.10 4.69 -8.76
N ILE A 132 -15.54 3.47 -8.86
CA ILE A 132 -16.04 2.42 -9.76
C ILE A 132 -17.53 2.14 -9.50
N ARG A 133 -17.90 1.88 -8.24
CA ARG A 133 -19.30 1.60 -7.87
C ARG A 133 -20.22 2.81 -8.05
N GLN A 134 -19.74 4.01 -7.79
CA GLN A 134 -20.52 5.24 -8.05
C GLN A 134 -20.79 5.43 -9.55
N ILE A 135 -19.80 5.16 -10.40
CA ILE A 135 -19.96 5.17 -11.86
C ILE A 135 -20.96 4.09 -12.28
N ALA A 136 -20.87 2.88 -11.70
CA ALA A 136 -21.83 1.80 -11.91
C ALA A 136 -23.27 2.23 -11.66
N HIS A 137 -23.54 2.87 -10.52
CA HIS A 137 -24.87 3.40 -10.20
C HIS A 137 -25.32 4.49 -11.17
N LYS A 138 -24.45 5.46 -11.47
CA LYS A 138 -24.81 6.62 -12.30
C LYS A 138 -25.02 6.29 -13.78
N ARG A 139 -24.33 5.28 -14.31
CA ARG A 139 -24.29 5.00 -15.76
C ARG A 139 -24.81 3.62 -16.18
N TYR A 140 -24.84 2.66 -15.25
CA TYR A 140 -25.09 1.25 -15.57
C TYR A 140 -26.15 0.60 -14.66
N GLY A 141 -27.04 1.42 -14.07
CA GLY A 141 -28.11 0.94 -13.18
C GLY A 141 -27.62 0.20 -11.94
N GLY A 142 -26.36 0.42 -11.53
CA GLY A 142 -25.72 -0.27 -10.42
C GLY A 142 -25.14 -1.66 -10.74
N LYS A 143 -25.31 -2.18 -11.97
CA LYS A 143 -24.89 -3.56 -12.31
C LYS A 143 -23.38 -3.73 -12.44
N LYS A 144 -22.69 -2.75 -13.04
CA LYS A 144 -21.26 -2.81 -13.40
C LYS A 144 -20.32 -2.52 -12.23
N ASN A 145 -20.50 -3.23 -11.10
CA ASN A 145 -19.90 -2.91 -9.80
C ASN A 145 -18.81 -3.88 -9.31
N LYS A 146 -18.64 -5.03 -9.97
CA LYS A 146 -17.64 -6.04 -9.58
C LYS A 146 -16.23 -5.54 -9.90
N ILE A 147 -15.27 -5.87 -9.06
CA ILE A 147 -13.87 -5.46 -9.19
C ILE A 147 -13.00 -6.70 -9.19
N LEU A 148 -12.22 -6.88 -10.25
CA LEU A 148 -11.29 -7.99 -10.34
C LEU A 148 -9.97 -7.60 -9.66
N TYR A 149 -9.32 -8.58 -9.03
CA TYR A 149 -7.99 -8.43 -8.41
C TYR A 149 -7.19 -9.71 -8.63
N ARG A 150 -5.87 -9.62 -8.62
CA ARG A 150 -5.01 -10.77 -8.91
C ARG A 150 -4.56 -11.51 -7.66
N ASP A 151 -4.50 -12.83 -7.75
CA ASP A 151 -3.83 -13.67 -6.77
C ASP A 151 -2.40 -13.19 -6.51
N ARG A 152 -1.96 -13.21 -5.25
CA ARG A 152 -0.71 -12.63 -4.71
C ARG A 152 -0.61 -11.11 -4.60
N ASP A 153 -1.48 -10.34 -5.26
CA ASP A 153 -1.42 -8.88 -5.17
C ASP A 153 -1.78 -8.38 -3.76
N TYR A 154 -1.18 -7.26 -3.37
CA TYR A 154 -1.43 -6.53 -2.15
C TYR A 154 -2.06 -5.17 -2.47
N HIS A 155 -3.25 -4.93 -1.92
CA HIS A 155 -4.00 -3.69 -2.18
C HIS A 155 -4.35 -2.91 -0.90
N GLY A 156 -3.79 -3.28 0.25
CA GLY A 156 -4.01 -2.61 1.53
C GLY A 156 -4.67 -3.50 2.58
N THR A 157 -4.93 -2.92 3.76
CA THR A 157 -5.38 -3.64 4.97
C THR A 157 -6.70 -3.14 5.56
N THR A 158 -7.38 -2.19 4.91
CA THR A 158 -8.81 -1.92 5.19
C THR A 158 -9.68 -3.11 4.76
N ILE A 159 -10.88 -3.27 5.32
CA ILE A 159 -11.71 -4.46 5.04
C ILE A 159 -12.04 -4.62 3.55
N SER A 160 -12.36 -3.54 2.81
CA SER A 160 -12.64 -3.67 1.37
C SER A 160 -11.37 -3.93 0.56
N THR A 161 -10.22 -3.41 0.98
CA THR A 161 -8.94 -3.73 0.31
C THR A 161 -8.47 -5.15 0.59
N LEU A 162 -8.75 -5.72 1.77
CA LEU A 162 -8.55 -7.14 2.03
C LEU A 162 -9.48 -8.01 1.19
N SER A 163 -10.67 -7.51 0.83
CA SER A 163 -11.57 -8.18 -0.12
C SER A 163 -10.97 -8.26 -1.53
N ALA A 164 -10.07 -7.34 -1.86
CA ALA A 164 -9.25 -7.32 -3.07
C ALA A 164 -7.81 -7.81 -2.83
N GLY A 165 -7.53 -8.46 -1.68
CA GLY A 165 -6.18 -8.92 -1.34
C GLY A 165 -5.95 -10.34 -1.86
N GLY A 166 -4.91 -10.54 -2.67
CA GLY A 166 -4.50 -11.84 -3.18
C GLY A 166 -3.63 -12.66 -2.22
N GLN A 167 -3.51 -12.27 -0.96
CA GLN A 167 -2.62 -12.92 0.03
C GLN A 167 -3.43 -13.64 1.11
N ASP A 168 -3.75 -14.91 0.87
CA ASP A 168 -4.67 -15.69 1.72
C ASP A 168 -4.21 -15.75 3.19
N GLU A 169 -2.91 -15.93 3.45
CA GLU A 169 -2.35 -15.95 4.81
C GLU A 169 -2.50 -14.61 5.54
N ARG A 170 -2.29 -13.50 4.82
CA ARG A 170 -2.48 -12.16 5.37
C ARG A 170 -3.94 -11.89 5.66
N ASN A 171 -4.84 -12.45 4.86
CA ASN A 171 -6.28 -12.21 4.99
C ASN A 171 -6.90 -13.09 6.10
N ALA A 172 -6.49 -14.35 6.23
CA ALA A 172 -7.20 -15.45 6.92
C ALA A 172 -8.01 -15.15 8.20
N GLN A 173 -7.65 -14.13 8.99
CA GLN A 173 -8.24 -13.83 10.30
C GLN A 173 -9.13 -12.58 10.35
N TYR A 174 -9.38 -11.89 9.22
CA TYR A 174 -10.04 -10.58 9.21
C TYR A 174 -11.44 -10.55 8.56
N GLY A 175 -11.95 -11.71 8.14
CA GLY A 175 -13.30 -11.82 7.56
C GLY A 175 -14.42 -11.55 8.57
N PRO A 176 -15.67 -11.36 8.10
CA PRO A 176 -16.13 -11.45 6.71
C PRO A 176 -15.76 -10.23 5.84
N TYR A 177 -15.64 -10.46 4.53
CA TYR A 177 -15.20 -9.46 3.54
C TYR A 177 -16.35 -8.79 2.78
N THR A 178 -16.05 -7.65 2.16
CA THR A 178 -16.97 -6.94 1.28
C THR A 178 -17.21 -7.76 0.00
N PRO A 179 -18.46 -7.96 -0.44
CA PRO A 179 -18.74 -8.73 -1.66
C PRO A 179 -18.37 -7.96 -2.93
N GLY A 180 -18.37 -8.64 -4.08
CA GLY A 180 -18.17 -8.04 -5.39
C GLY A 180 -16.70 -7.85 -5.78
N PHE A 181 -15.79 -8.59 -5.14
CA PHE A 181 -14.39 -8.67 -5.51
C PHE A 181 -14.08 -10.08 -6.02
N ILE A 182 -13.54 -10.19 -7.23
CA ILE A 182 -13.35 -11.46 -7.95
C ILE A 182 -11.86 -11.68 -8.20
N ARG A 183 -11.34 -12.82 -7.74
CA ARG A 183 -9.92 -13.15 -7.90
C ARG A 183 -9.64 -13.67 -9.30
N VAL A 184 -8.59 -13.17 -9.93
CA VAL A 184 -7.99 -13.71 -11.16
C VAL A 184 -6.65 -14.40 -10.86
N PRO A 185 -6.19 -15.35 -11.69
CA PRO A 185 -4.95 -16.09 -11.46
C PRO A 185 -3.71 -15.19 -11.46
N HIS A 186 -2.66 -15.62 -10.74
CA HIS A 186 -1.38 -14.91 -10.73
C HIS A 186 -0.66 -15.00 -12.09
N CYS A 187 0.35 -14.16 -12.31
CA CYS A 187 1.20 -14.20 -13.52
C CYS A 187 2.66 -14.62 -13.22
N LEU A 188 2.91 -15.36 -12.12
CA LEU A 188 4.24 -15.88 -11.78
C LEU A 188 4.63 -17.07 -12.68
N GLU A 189 5.40 -16.80 -13.74
CA GLU A 189 5.88 -17.84 -14.67
C GLU A 189 6.78 -18.89 -13.99
N TYR A 190 7.59 -18.51 -13.00
CA TYR A 190 8.39 -19.47 -12.22
C TYR A 190 7.54 -20.55 -11.50
N ARG A 191 6.25 -20.28 -11.32
CA ARG A 191 5.23 -21.21 -10.82
C ARG A 191 4.11 -21.34 -11.84
N ALA A 192 4.46 -21.53 -13.11
CA ALA A 192 3.51 -21.57 -14.21
C ALA A 192 2.34 -22.52 -13.93
N GLN A 193 1.13 -22.00 -14.13
CA GLN A 193 -0.15 -22.70 -13.95
C GLN A 193 -0.53 -23.53 -15.19
N TRP A 194 0.14 -23.22 -16.30
CA TRP A 194 -0.01 -23.85 -17.60
C TRP A 194 1.38 -24.29 -18.04
N GLY A 195 1.49 -25.37 -18.83
CA GLY A 195 2.76 -25.85 -19.38
C GLY A 195 3.32 -24.96 -20.49
N LEU A 196 3.32 -23.64 -20.27
CA LEU A 196 3.70 -22.57 -21.20
C LEU A 196 4.80 -21.71 -20.56
N SER A 197 5.50 -20.93 -21.38
CA SER A 197 6.56 -20.01 -20.96
C SER A 197 6.63 -18.77 -21.87
N GLY A 198 7.31 -17.71 -21.42
CA GLY A 198 7.50 -16.48 -22.17
C GLY A 198 6.18 -15.82 -22.57
N GLU A 199 6.13 -15.31 -23.81
CA GLU A 199 4.96 -14.59 -24.34
C GLU A 199 3.69 -15.45 -24.36
N GLU A 200 3.81 -16.77 -24.59
CA GLU A 200 2.66 -17.69 -24.56
C GLU A 200 2.05 -17.79 -23.17
N TYR A 201 2.89 -17.78 -22.12
CA TYR A 201 2.41 -17.74 -20.74
C TYR A 201 1.79 -16.37 -20.41
N GLY A 202 2.39 -15.27 -20.88
CA GLY A 202 1.85 -13.92 -20.75
C GLY A 202 0.46 -13.78 -21.36
N GLN A 203 0.30 -14.23 -22.61
CA GLN A 203 -0.99 -14.25 -23.30
C GLN A 203 -2.00 -15.12 -22.55
N ARG A 204 -1.62 -16.34 -22.15
CA ARG A 204 -2.53 -17.23 -21.42
C ARG A 204 -2.98 -16.64 -20.08
N ALA A 205 -2.10 -15.92 -19.38
CA ALA A 205 -2.44 -15.23 -18.14
C ALA A 205 -3.45 -14.09 -18.39
N ALA A 206 -3.31 -13.35 -19.49
CA ALA A 206 -4.30 -12.34 -19.91
C ALA A 206 -5.64 -12.99 -20.30
N ASP A 207 -5.61 -14.09 -21.07
CA ASP A 207 -6.82 -14.84 -21.46
C ASP A 207 -7.57 -15.35 -20.22
N ALA A 208 -6.86 -15.76 -19.16
CA ALA A 208 -7.48 -16.19 -17.91
C ALA A 208 -8.30 -15.08 -17.24
N ILE A 209 -7.88 -13.82 -17.38
CA ILE A 209 -8.64 -12.67 -16.90
C ILE A 209 -9.91 -12.49 -17.75
N GLU A 210 -9.79 -12.63 -19.08
CA GLU A 210 -10.95 -12.55 -19.99
C GLU A 210 -11.97 -13.65 -19.72
N GLU A 211 -11.53 -14.90 -19.53
CA GLU A 211 -12.38 -16.04 -19.16
C GLU A 211 -13.25 -15.72 -17.93
N ILE A 212 -12.67 -15.08 -16.91
CA ILE A 212 -13.39 -14.65 -15.70
C ILE A 212 -14.33 -13.48 -15.98
N ILE A 213 -13.92 -12.49 -16.78
CA ILE A 213 -14.80 -11.39 -17.18
C ILE A 213 -16.05 -11.92 -17.90
N LEU A 214 -15.88 -12.88 -18.81
CA LEU A 214 -16.96 -13.53 -19.54
C LEU A 214 -17.87 -14.33 -18.59
N ALA A 215 -17.28 -15.11 -17.67
CA ALA A 215 -18.03 -15.90 -16.69
C ALA A 215 -18.84 -15.05 -15.71
N GLU A 216 -18.28 -13.93 -15.24
CA GLU A 216 -18.97 -13.00 -14.34
C GLU A 216 -20.03 -12.14 -15.05
N GLY A 217 -19.98 -12.09 -16.39
CA GLY A 217 -20.76 -11.21 -17.24
C GLY A 217 -20.07 -9.85 -17.40
N PRO A 218 -19.63 -9.48 -18.62
CA PRO A 218 -18.88 -8.23 -18.87
C PRO A 218 -19.60 -6.96 -18.40
N ASP A 219 -20.93 -6.95 -18.45
CA ASP A 219 -21.77 -5.83 -17.98
C ASP A 219 -21.80 -5.66 -16.46
N THR A 220 -21.21 -6.60 -15.71
CA THR A 220 -21.13 -6.55 -14.25
C THR A 220 -19.75 -6.13 -13.72
N VAL A 221 -18.71 -6.23 -14.54
CA VAL A 221 -17.32 -5.89 -14.18
C VAL A 221 -17.05 -4.41 -14.40
N GLY A 222 -16.78 -3.69 -13.32
CA GLY A 222 -16.51 -2.24 -13.30
C GLY A 222 -15.04 -1.85 -13.28
N GLY A 223 -14.14 -2.75 -12.91
CA GLY A 223 -12.70 -2.49 -12.93
C GLY A 223 -11.84 -3.71 -12.63
N LEU A 224 -10.54 -3.55 -12.90
CA LEU A 224 -9.48 -4.51 -12.63
C LEU A 224 -8.39 -3.77 -11.86
N CYS A 225 -8.10 -4.22 -10.64
CA CYS A 225 -7.07 -3.66 -9.76
C CYS A 225 -5.85 -4.59 -9.82
N LEU A 226 -4.73 -4.06 -10.30
CA LEU A 226 -3.49 -4.82 -10.46
C LEU A 226 -2.29 -3.96 -10.06
N GLU A 227 -1.31 -4.59 -9.43
CA GLU A 227 0.04 -4.05 -9.37
C GLU A 227 0.77 -4.28 -10.71
N PRO A 228 1.48 -3.30 -11.28
CA PRO A 228 2.29 -3.55 -12.48
C PRO A 228 3.38 -4.61 -12.25
N VAL A 229 4.00 -4.60 -11.07
CA VAL A 229 4.87 -5.64 -10.53
C VAL A 229 4.31 -5.99 -9.16
N THR A 230 3.93 -7.23 -8.93
CA THR A 230 3.38 -7.65 -7.63
C THR A 230 4.48 -7.58 -6.58
N ALA A 231 4.48 -6.51 -5.76
CA ALA A 231 5.56 -6.27 -4.82
C ALA A 231 5.41 -7.14 -3.57
N GLY A 232 4.31 -6.95 -2.85
CA GLY A 232 4.05 -7.65 -1.58
C GLY A 232 3.92 -9.16 -1.72
N GLY A 233 3.60 -9.67 -2.92
CA GLY A 233 3.48 -11.09 -3.23
C GLY A 233 4.79 -11.77 -3.65
N GLY A 234 5.91 -11.05 -3.63
CA GLY A 234 7.25 -11.60 -3.87
C GLY A 234 8.05 -10.97 -5.01
N VAL A 235 7.83 -9.69 -5.33
CA VAL A 235 8.52 -8.96 -6.41
C VAL A 235 8.42 -9.70 -7.75
N ILE A 236 7.18 -9.92 -8.19
CA ILE A 236 6.86 -10.70 -9.39
C ILE A 236 6.70 -9.74 -10.56
N THR A 237 7.66 -9.79 -11.49
CA THR A 237 7.54 -9.09 -12.77
C THR A 237 6.48 -9.77 -13.64
N PRO A 238 5.70 -9.00 -14.43
CA PRO A 238 4.81 -9.62 -15.39
C PRO A 238 5.64 -10.42 -16.42
N PRO A 239 5.09 -11.52 -16.96
CA PRO A 239 5.65 -12.18 -18.13
C PRO A 239 5.82 -11.18 -19.29
N PRO A 240 6.74 -11.47 -20.23
CA PRO A 240 6.95 -10.63 -21.42
C PRO A 240 5.68 -10.51 -22.28
#